data_AF-A0A9W9BUM5-F1
#
_entry.id   AF-A0A9W9BUM5-F1
#
_cell.length_a   1.000
_cell.length_b   1.000
_cell.length_c   1.000
_cell.angle_alpha   90.00
_cell.angle_beta   90.00
_cell.angle_gamma   90.00
#
_symmetry.space_group_name_H-M   'P 1'
#
loop_
_entity.id
_entity.type
_entity.pdbx_description
1 polymer ?
#
loop_
_entity_poly.entity_id
_entity_poly.type
_entity_poly.pdbx_seq_one_letter_code
_entity_poly.pdbx_strand_id
1 'polypeptide(L)'
;MKRWLGGGRPVGKWNKLRKDPELWDPNGDVLIFLGRKGLKLPSFRLSSHIIEATGSRPLITMLREGSTEEDIPPPLSPGDGSYGATLRGFADEPLTPPASEGTSIGDFEGQISYEMYFPPPRNLGRIEELRHQITTRNVFALLCHASIVGLSLQQALSDLHVRLDTYMPPYNDNVGQIVRYIRSRALDDVRCSPATAVSLLIWAEAKDVRWADGWRQCFTHCTGMFPSVEMCKDHKSLTPISRALLEKASLEMQDRVNAAEERLAGFEYDDMWTHYGEAGQARGAAERLREMLYCHYQQVYGSWPPSPLARSRTQSVTSETSAEEDTWLTRSLVRALQKDFGALYDFLVNRDIIWDVSEARSGRKWMMVSENRNSNFEADTDEVPMTDMLIEFDNKHRFPHMPHPYPLLPESISPLEMPSRGKTPSGGRMGALERRVQLAYTESTNIFKLGSEFAANKLVEAFQRFEKSGRAGDVDPARARRGRWVLIYGILQTLASVSVDDEMVQHTDRVEYHLSPRLAGARIPPWKGGEGDRIGEGAHERSYCWVAEEKWETDEDDGPREVSVWRGSGAAGDFEEEQIVPVDHVSQPPIMTPKLQVAGGP
;
A
#
# COMPACT_ATOMS: atom_id res chain seq x y z
N MET A 1 22.98 2.29 -21.65
CA MET A 1 22.47 2.90 -20.40
C MET A 1 21.03 2.49 -20.22
N LYS A 2 20.49 2.67 -19.02
CA LYS A 2 19.10 2.43 -18.66
C LYS A 2 18.36 3.77 -18.59
N ARG A 3 17.07 3.76 -18.88
CA ARG A 3 16.14 4.89 -18.79
C ARG A 3 14.96 4.47 -17.92
N TRP A 4 14.67 5.27 -16.90
CA TRP A 4 13.50 5.07 -16.04
C TRP A 4 12.43 6.07 -16.43
N LEU A 5 11.27 5.56 -16.84
CA LEU A 5 10.11 6.36 -17.23
C LEU A 5 9.15 6.66 -16.07
N GLY A 6 9.22 5.85 -15.01
CA GLY A 6 8.28 5.88 -13.89
C GLY A 6 6.86 5.42 -14.26
N GLY A 7 5.98 5.35 -13.27
CA GLY A 7 4.60 4.88 -13.38
C GLY A 7 4.50 3.37 -13.65
N GLY A 8 5.33 2.56 -12.98
CA GLY A 8 5.36 1.10 -13.14
C GLY A 8 5.86 0.60 -14.51
N ARG A 9 6.32 1.50 -15.38
CA ARG A 9 6.81 1.14 -16.73
C ARG A 9 8.18 0.44 -16.65
N PRO A 10 8.42 -0.57 -17.49
CA PRO A 10 9.69 -1.31 -17.48
C PRO A 10 10.86 -0.39 -17.84
N VAL A 11 12.03 -0.71 -17.27
CA VAL A 11 13.27 0.04 -17.50
C VAL A 11 13.70 -0.12 -18.95
N GLY A 12 13.81 0.99 -19.68
CA GLY A 12 14.16 1.01 -21.09
C GLY A 12 15.66 1.07 -21.35
N LYS A 13 16.11 0.58 -22.51
CA LYS A 13 17.47 0.84 -23.02
C LYS A 13 17.56 2.26 -23.55
N TRP A 14 18.64 2.97 -23.25
CA TRP A 14 18.89 4.32 -23.74
C TRP A 14 20.32 4.50 -24.26
N ASN A 15 20.42 5.20 -25.39
CA ASN A 15 21.65 5.48 -26.13
C ASN A 15 21.61 6.83 -26.87
N LYS A 16 20.78 7.78 -26.42
CA LYS A 16 20.49 9.04 -27.11
C LYS A 16 21.30 10.24 -26.60
N LEU A 17 22.48 10.00 -26.02
CA LEU A 17 23.33 11.06 -25.45
C LEU A 17 23.80 12.10 -26.47
N ARG A 18 23.94 11.72 -27.74
CA ARG A 18 24.36 12.64 -28.81
C ARG A 18 23.27 13.60 -29.27
N LYS A 19 22.00 13.21 -29.14
CA LYS A 19 20.81 14.00 -29.48
C LYS A 19 19.65 13.47 -28.67
N ASP A 20 19.31 14.14 -27.58
CA ASP A 20 18.25 13.70 -26.68
C ASP A 20 16.89 14.25 -27.14
N PRO A 21 15.96 13.38 -27.59
CA PRO A 21 14.64 13.83 -28.03
C PRO A 21 13.75 14.32 -26.88
N GLU A 22 14.00 13.91 -25.63
CA GLU A 22 13.16 14.33 -24.49
C GLU A 22 13.48 15.74 -24.00
N LEU A 23 14.65 16.26 -24.35
CA LEU A 23 15.12 17.60 -23.97
C LEU A 23 15.26 18.51 -25.19
N TRP A 24 14.51 18.22 -26.25
CA TRP A 24 14.56 19.00 -27.48
C TRP A 24 13.32 19.88 -27.61
N ASP A 25 13.40 21.10 -27.09
CA ASP A 25 12.38 22.12 -27.28
C ASP A 25 12.56 22.77 -28.66
N PRO A 26 11.60 22.63 -29.60
CA PRO A 26 11.69 23.27 -30.91
C PRO A 26 11.76 24.81 -30.82
N ASN A 27 11.21 25.40 -29.75
CA ASN A 27 11.15 26.84 -29.53
C ASN A 27 12.26 27.36 -28.60
N GLY A 28 13.14 26.48 -28.10
CA GLY A 28 14.21 26.88 -27.18
C GLY A 28 15.24 27.80 -27.83
N ASP A 29 15.89 28.66 -27.08
CA ASP A 29 16.91 29.61 -27.56
C ASP A 29 18.33 29.24 -27.12
N VAL A 30 18.49 28.14 -26.35
CA VAL A 30 19.77 27.67 -25.82
C VAL A 30 20.14 26.31 -26.40
N LEU A 31 21.31 26.22 -27.04
CA LEU A 31 21.93 24.96 -27.44
C LEU A 31 22.88 24.46 -26.34
N ILE A 32 22.69 23.21 -25.91
CA ILE A 32 23.51 22.60 -24.86
C ILE A 32 24.41 21.50 -25.42
N PHE A 33 25.70 21.61 -25.12
CA PHE A 33 26.74 20.67 -25.53
C PHE A 33 27.33 19.98 -24.30
N LEU A 34 27.18 18.65 -24.20
CA LEU A 34 27.76 17.84 -23.11
C LEU A 34 29.28 17.57 -23.28
N GLY A 35 29.99 18.40 -24.03
CA GLY A 35 31.40 18.17 -24.35
C GLY A 35 32.17 19.48 -24.52
N ARG A 36 33.41 19.36 -25.00
CA ARG A 36 34.28 20.52 -25.24
C ARG A 36 33.82 21.33 -26.44
N LYS A 37 34.16 22.63 -26.44
CA LYS A 37 33.99 23.52 -27.60
C LYS A 37 34.66 22.89 -28.84
N GLY A 38 33.96 22.93 -29.98
CA GLY A 38 34.39 22.30 -31.25
C GLY A 38 33.58 21.06 -31.67
N LEU A 39 32.63 20.60 -30.85
CA LEU A 39 31.63 19.62 -31.28
C LEU A 39 30.58 20.31 -32.18
N LYS A 40 30.33 19.74 -33.36
CA LYS A 40 29.43 20.35 -34.36
C LYS A 40 27.93 20.19 -34.08
N LEU A 41 27.54 19.29 -33.17
CA LEU A 41 26.14 18.95 -32.94
C LEU A 41 25.78 19.14 -31.46
N PRO A 42 24.73 19.93 -31.15
CA PRO A 42 24.25 20.08 -29.79
C PRO A 42 23.62 18.78 -29.30
N SER A 43 23.75 18.53 -27.99
CA SER A 43 23.16 17.36 -27.34
C SER A 43 21.66 17.52 -27.16
N PHE A 44 21.20 18.73 -26.82
CA PHE A 44 19.79 19.07 -26.65
C PHE A 44 19.57 20.60 -26.68
N ARG A 45 18.30 21.04 -26.74
CA ARG A 45 17.88 22.44 -26.94
C ARG A 45 16.80 22.82 -25.93
N LEU A 46 16.99 23.89 -25.17
CA LEU A 46 16.09 24.34 -24.10
C LEU A 46 15.79 25.83 -24.20
N SER A 47 14.76 26.28 -23.49
CA SER A 47 14.52 27.71 -23.24
C SER A 47 15.44 28.23 -22.12
N SER A 48 16.02 29.42 -22.33
CA SER A 48 16.83 30.18 -21.38
C SER A 48 16.08 30.44 -20.08
N HIS A 49 14.76 30.64 -20.13
CA HIS A 49 13.91 30.82 -18.95
C HIS A 49 13.96 29.63 -17.98
N ILE A 50 14.13 28.40 -18.47
CA ILE A 50 14.29 27.21 -17.60
C ILE A 50 15.56 27.35 -16.76
N ILE A 51 16.63 27.87 -17.36
CA ILE A 51 17.94 28.06 -16.73
C ILE A 51 17.89 29.25 -15.78
N GLU A 52 17.30 30.37 -16.19
CA GLU A 52 17.13 31.56 -15.37
C GLU A 52 16.27 31.31 -14.13
N ALA A 53 15.17 30.55 -14.28
CA ALA A 53 14.27 30.18 -13.19
C ALA A 53 14.95 29.39 -12.06
N THR A 54 16.10 28.77 -12.32
CA THR A 54 16.86 28.08 -11.28
C THR A 54 17.48 29.05 -10.25
N GLY A 55 17.63 30.33 -10.60
CA GLY A 55 18.41 31.29 -9.79
C GLY A 55 19.88 30.89 -9.62
N SER A 56 20.36 29.89 -10.36
CA SER A 56 21.71 29.34 -10.26
C SER A 56 22.73 30.33 -10.81
N ARG A 57 23.54 30.92 -9.93
CA ARG A 57 24.64 31.78 -10.38
C ARG A 57 25.61 31.07 -11.34
N PRO A 58 26.04 29.81 -11.09
CA PRO A 58 26.89 29.09 -12.04
C PRO A 58 26.25 28.91 -13.42
N LEU A 59 24.99 28.47 -13.48
CA LEU A 59 24.31 28.21 -14.76
C LEU A 59 23.99 29.51 -15.50
N ILE A 60 23.53 30.55 -14.80
CA ILE A 60 23.23 31.87 -15.38
C ILE A 60 24.50 32.54 -15.90
N THR A 61 25.64 32.40 -15.19
CA THR A 61 26.92 32.94 -15.67
C THR A 61 27.34 32.23 -16.96
N MET A 62 27.29 30.89 -16.99
CA MET A 62 27.58 30.13 -18.21
C MET A 62 26.64 30.45 -19.37
N LEU A 63 25.37 30.75 -19.09
CA LEU A 63 24.40 31.17 -20.11
C LEU A 63 24.82 32.51 -20.74
N ARG A 64 25.15 33.50 -19.90
CA ARG A 64 25.59 34.83 -20.35
C ARG A 64 26.90 34.79 -21.13
N GLU A 65 27.88 34.01 -20.67
CA GLU A 65 29.15 33.78 -21.36
C GLU A 65 28.98 33.06 -22.72
N GLY A 66 27.84 32.40 -22.92
CA GLY A 66 27.48 31.69 -24.14
C GLY A 66 26.65 32.50 -25.14
N SER A 67 26.45 33.81 -24.93
CA SER A 67 25.66 34.65 -25.84
C SER A 67 26.25 34.67 -27.25
N THR A 68 25.40 34.49 -28.27
CA THR A 68 25.77 34.55 -29.69
C THR A 68 25.71 35.97 -30.27
N GLU A 69 25.28 36.96 -29.49
CA GLU A 69 25.10 38.36 -29.94
C GLU A 69 26.42 39.16 -30.10
N GLU A 70 27.59 38.62 -29.73
CA GLU A 70 28.87 39.34 -29.80
C GLU A 70 29.56 39.38 -31.19
N ASP A 71 29.01 38.73 -32.22
CA ASP A 71 29.64 38.65 -33.57
C ASP A 71 29.08 39.64 -34.61
N ILE A 72 28.59 40.82 -34.20
CA ILE A 72 28.27 41.91 -35.14
C ILE A 72 29.48 42.85 -35.23
N PRO A 73 30.28 42.85 -36.32
CA PRO A 73 31.27 43.90 -36.54
C PRO A 73 30.52 45.23 -36.66
N PRO A 74 31.04 46.34 -36.10
CA PRO A 74 30.39 47.63 -36.26
C PRO A 74 30.24 47.95 -37.76
N PRO A 75 29.09 48.51 -38.21
CA PRO A 75 28.87 48.75 -39.62
C PRO A 75 29.92 49.74 -40.14
N LEU A 76 30.72 49.28 -41.09
CA LEU A 76 31.56 50.13 -41.93
C LEU A 76 30.66 51.13 -42.64
N SER A 77 30.97 52.42 -42.50
CA SER A 77 30.22 53.52 -43.10
C SER A 77 30.21 53.42 -44.63
N PRO A 78 29.12 53.84 -45.33
CA PRO A 78 29.02 53.73 -46.77
C PRO A 78 29.64 54.93 -47.48
N GLY A 79 30.58 54.67 -48.38
CA GLY A 79 31.12 55.63 -49.36
C GLY A 79 32.02 54.89 -50.34
N ASP A 80 31.48 54.34 -51.41
CA ASP A 80 31.29 54.95 -52.75
C ASP A 80 32.50 54.67 -53.67
N GLY A 81 32.22 54.25 -54.91
CA GLY A 81 33.23 54.14 -55.97
C GLY A 81 33.57 52.76 -56.55
N SER A 82 32.58 52.10 -57.16
CA SER A 82 32.59 51.73 -58.60
C SER A 82 33.60 50.73 -59.21
N TYR A 83 33.17 50.21 -60.38
CA TYR A 83 33.80 49.48 -61.49
C TYR A 83 34.42 48.08 -61.26
N GLY A 84 33.94 47.09 -62.04
CA GLY A 84 34.80 45.98 -62.47
C GLY A 84 34.10 44.64 -62.72
N ALA A 85 33.60 44.45 -63.93
CA ALA A 85 33.12 43.19 -64.49
C ALA A 85 34.15 42.04 -64.41
N THR A 86 33.68 40.80 -64.22
CA THR A 86 33.92 39.71 -65.19
C THR A 86 32.97 38.52 -64.98
N LEU A 87 32.17 38.24 -66.01
CA LEU A 87 31.48 36.97 -66.25
C LEU A 87 32.36 36.11 -67.18
N ARG A 88 32.63 34.85 -66.82
CA ARG A 88 33.07 33.74 -67.70
C ARG A 88 32.94 32.44 -66.89
N GLY A 89 32.24 31.37 -67.30
CA GLY A 89 31.46 31.07 -68.49
C GLY A 89 30.67 29.75 -68.30
N PHE A 90 29.62 29.58 -69.11
CA PHE A 90 28.90 28.31 -69.42
C PHE A 90 29.85 27.36 -70.21
N ALA A 91 29.71 26.04 -70.37
CA ALA A 91 28.62 25.04 -70.47
C ALA A 91 29.24 23.63 -70.19
N ASP A 92 28.58 22.50 -69.89
CA ASP A 92 27.59 21.72 -70.68
C ASP A 92 26.93 20.62 -69.81
N GLU A 93 25.70 20.25 -70.18
CA GLU A 93 24.73 19.28 -69.58
C GLU A 93 25.04 17.78 -69.91
N PRO A 94 24.37 16.72 -69.33
CA PRO A 94 22.90 16.57 -69.32
C PRO A 94 22.20 15.96 -68.07
N LEU A 95 20.91 16.29 -68.04
CA LEU A 95 19.74 15.93 -67.22
C LEU A 95 19.52 14.42 -66.92
N THR A 96 19.30 14.04 -65.64
CA THR A 96 17.98 13.63 -65.06
C THR A 96 18.07 13.24 -63.55
N PRO A 97 16.97 13.36 -62.75
CA PRO A 97 16.90 13.46 -61.27
C PRO A 97 16.18 12.24 -60.59
N PRO A 98 15.64 12.30 -59.34
CA PRO A 98 16.11 12.84 -58.05
C PRO A 98 16.17 11.77 -56.92
N ALA A 99 16.88 12.05 -55.83
CA ALA A 99 16.53 11.52 -54.52
C ALA A 99 16.81 12.61 -53.47
N SER A 100 15.71 13.22 -53.04
CA SER A 100 15.54 14.25 -52.03
C SER A 100 16.44 14.04 -50.83
N GLU A 101 17.32 15.01 -50.56
CA GLU A 101 17.13 16.13 -49.62
C GLU A 101 18.09 15.92 -48.44
N GLY A 102 19.33 16.37 -48.65
CA GLY A 102 20.17 16.79 -47.55
C GLY A 102 19.46 17.92 -46.85
N THR A 103 19.00 17.68 -45.63
CA THR A 103 18.34 18.68 -44.80
C THR A 103 19.36 19.79 -44.51
N SER A 104 19.21 20.87 -45.27
CA SER A 104 19.82 22.17 -45.02
C SER A 104 19.63 22.55 -43.55
N ILE A 105 20.67 23.14 -42.97
CA ILE A 105 20.74 23.68 -41.60
C ILE A 105 19.86 24.96 -41.46
N GLY A 106 18.83 25.12 -42.31
CA GLY A 106 18.08 26.37 -42.48
C GLY A 106 16.71 26.46 -41.81
N ASP A 107 16.06 25.36 -41.44
CA ASP A 107 14.66 25.38 -40.99
C ASP A 107 14.49 25.13 -39.48
N PHE A 108 15.18 25.91 -38.65
CA PHE A 108 14.89 25.99 -37.21
C PHE A 108 14.14 27.28 -36.92
N GLU A 109 12.83 27.18 -36.75
CA GLU A 109 11.85 28.27 -36.56
C GLU A 109 12.01 29.08 -35.25
N GLY A 110 13.15 28.97 -34.55
CA GLY A 110 13.47 29.76 -33.36
C GLY A 110 14.94 30.18 -33.38
N GLN A 111 15.19 31.48 -33.23
CA GLN A 111 16.52 32.07 -33.17
C GLN A 111 17.32 31.48 -31.98
N ILE A 112 18.57 31.08 -32.22
CA ILE A 112 19.48 30.61 -31.17
C ILE A 112 20.23 31.81 -30.61
N SER A 113 20.03 32.09 -29.32
CA SER A 113 20.65 33.23 -28.62
C SER A 113 21.84 32.81 -27.75
N TYR A 114 21.91 31.52 -27.37
CA TYR A 114 22.94 31.05 -26.44
C TYR A 114 23.49 29.66 -26.80
N GLU A 115 24.79 29.46 -26.56
CA GLU A 115 25.45 28.15 -26.59
C GLU A 115 26.16 27.85 -25.26
N MET A 116 25.75 26.77 -24.59
CA MET A 116 26.35 26.35 -23.31
C MET A 116 27.13 25.04 -23.45
N TYR A 117 28.34 25.01 -22.88
CA TYR A 117 29.25 23.88 -22.96
C TYR A 117 29.57 23.31 -21.59
N PHE A 118 29.41 21.99 -21.43
CA PHE A 118 29.66 21.24 -20.19
C PHE A 118 30.75 20.18 -20.40
N PRO A 119 32.03 20.57 -20.51
CA PRO A 119 33.12 19.63 -20.73
C PRO A 119 33.40 18.80 -19.46
N PRO A 120 33.67 17.48 -19.59
CA PRO A 120 34.15 16.70 -18.46
C PRO A 120 35.55 17.18 -18.02
N PRO A 121 35.89 17.04 -16.73
CA PRO A 121 37.24 17.30 -16.21
C PRO A 121 38.33 16.60 -17.01
N ARG A 122 39.54 17.19 -17.02
CA ARG A 122 40.69 16.62 -17.73
C ARG A 122 41.15 15.33 -17.05
N ASN A 123 41.62 14.36 -17.83
CA ASN A 123 42.20 13.08 -17.39
C ASN A 123 41.23 12.07 -16.75
N LEU A 124 39.93 12.20 -17.00
CA LEU A 124 38.95 11.18 -16.56
C LEU A 124 38.99 9.94 -17.44
N GLY A 125 38.68 8.78 -16.86
CA GLY A 125 38.46 7.57 -17.62
C GLY A 125 37.18 7.66 -18.46
N ARG A 126 37.08 6.87 -19.54
CA ARG A 126 35.91 6.90 -20.47
C ARG A 126 34.56 6.71 -19.77
N ILE A 127 34.50 5.90 -18.70
CA ILE A 127 33.27 5.67 -17.93
C ILE A 127 32.90 6.90 -17.08
N GLU A 128 33.90 7.57 -16.50
CA GLU A 128 33.70 8.77 -15.68
C GLU A 128 33.30 9.97 -16.53
N GLU A 129 33.88 10.12 -17.72
CA GLU A 129 33.43 11.10 -18.71
C GLU A 129 31.97 10.88 -19.09
N LEU A 130 31.60 9.64 -19.42
CA LEU A 130 30.23 9.28 -19.74
C LEU A 130 29.28 9.57 -18.56
N ARG A 131 29.69 9.22 -17.34
CA ARG A 131 28.92 9.49 -16.12
C ARG A 131 28.72 10.99 -15.91
N HIS A 132 29.78 11.80 -16.06
CA HIS A 132 29.69 13.26 -16.01
C HIS A 132 28.64 13.81 -16.99
N GLN A 133 28.66 13.35 -18.24
CA GLN A 133 27.71 13.78 -19.27
C GLN A 133 26.27 13.40 -18.94
N ILE A 134 26.04 12.16 -18.50
CA ILE A 134 24.71 11.68 -18.09
C ILE A 134 24.18 12.49 -16.91
N THR A 135 25.01 12.73 -15.91
CA THR A 135 24.61 13.50 -14.72
C THR A 135 24.25 14.93 -15.07
N THR A 136 25.05 15.61 -15.89
CA THR A 136 24.73 16.96 -16.37
C THR A 136 23.40 16.97 -17.12
N ARG A 137 23.18 16.01 -18.02
CA ARG A 137 21.90 15.83 -18.71
C ARG A 137 20.75 15.60 -17.73
N ASN A 138 20.96 14.80 -16.67
CA ASN A 138 19.92 14.50 -15.69
C ASN A 138 19.51 15.71 -14.85
N VAL A 139 20.39 16.72 -14.65
CA VAL A 139 19.98 17.99 -14.03
C VAL A 139 18.88 18.64 -14.87
N PHE A 140 19.10 18.78 -16.18
CA PHE A 140 18.09 19.35 -17.07
C PHE A 140 16.87 18.44 -17.22
N ALA A 141 17.05 17.12 -17.15
CA ALA A 141 15.94 16.18 -17.11
C ALA A 141 15.05 16.37 -15.88
N LEU A 142 15.64 16.65 -14.72
CA LEU A 142 14.87 16.99 -13.51
C LEU A 142 14.10 18.29 -13.70
N LEU A 143 14.75 19.35 -14.21
CA LEU A 143 14.12 20.65 -14.44
C LEU A 143 12.98 20.60 -15.47
N CYS A 144 13.10 19.75 -16.49
CA CYS A 144 12.11 19.61 -17.56
C CYS A 144 11.13 18.44 -17.33
N HIS A 145 11.16 17.78 -16.17
CA HIS A 145 10.39 16.54 -15.90
C HIS A 145 10.58 15.40 -16.94
N ALA A 146 11.73 15.36 -17.61
CA ALA A 146 12.11 14.29 -18.55
C ALA A 146 12.55 13.02 -17.80
N SER A 147 12.81 11.91 -18.50
CA SER A 147 13.23 10.65 -17.87
C SER A 147 14.59 10.74 -17.22
N ILE A 148 14.86 9.96 -16.16
CA ILE A 148 16.22 9.83 -15.62
C ILE A 148 16.95 8.69 -16.33
N VAL A 149 18.24 8.88 -16.59
CA VAL A 149 19.08 7.93 -17.34
C VAL A 149 20.35 7.63 -16.55
N GLY A 150 20.89 6.41 -16.67
CA GLY A 150 22.05 6.01 -15.89
C GLY A 150 22.53 4.58 -16.13
N LEU A 151 23.50 4.16 -15.32
CA LEU A 151 23.99 2.79 -15.29
C LEU A 151 23.19 1.95 -14.27
N SER A 152 22.98 2.50 -13.07
CA SER A 152 21.99 2.09 -12.07
C SER A 152 21.20 3.33 -11.62
N LEU A 153 20.02 3.12 -11.03
CA LEU A 153 19.17 4.23 -10.60
C LEU A 153 19.77 4.91 -9.36
N GLN A 154 20.26 4.11 -8.41
CA GLN A 154 20.99 4.59 -7.25
C GLN A 154 22.14 5.53 -7.65
N GLN A 155 23.01 5.10 -8.56
CA GLN A 155 24.15 5.92 -8.99
C GLN A 155 23.70 7.20 -9.70
N ALA A 156 22.68 7.11 -10.57
CA ALA A 156 22.16 8.27 -11.29
C ALA A 156 21.59 9.34 -10.33
N LEU A 157 20.89 8.92 -9.28
CA LEU A 157 20.31 9.81 -8.27
C LEU A 157 21.39 10.38 -7.33
N SER A 158 22.36 9.58 -6.90
CA SER A 158 23.49 10.06 -6.09
C SER A 158 24.32 11.09 -6.87
N ASP A 159 24.60 10.83 -8.14
CA ASP A 159 25.34 11.79 -8.98
C ASP A 159 24.55 13.06 -9.22
N LEU A 160 23.24 12.93 -9.45
CA LEU A 160 22.34 14.06 -9.62
C LEU A 160 22.35 14.94 -8.35
N HIS A 161 22.27 14.33 -7.16
CA HIS A 161 22.33 15.05 -5.89
C HIS A 161 23.61 15.89 -5.77
N VAL A 162 24.77 15.25 -5.94
CA VAL A 162 26.08 15.92 -5.87
C VAL A 162 26.22 17.02 -6.93
N ARG A 163 25.65 16.81 -8.13
CA ARG A 163 25.68 17.84 -9.19
C ARG A 163 24.77 19.02 -8.88
N LEU A 164 23.59 18.77 -8.32
CA LEU A 164 22.68 19.83 -7.88
C LEU A 164 23.32 20.66 -6.77
N ASP A 165 24.09 20.08 -5.85
CA ASP A 165 24.86 20.85 -4.85
C ASP A 165 25.88 21.81 -5.49
N THR A 166 26.37 21.47 -6.68
CA THR A 166 27.32 22.33 -7.42
C THR A 166 26.61 23.42 -8.22
N TYR A 167 25.43 23.12 -8.76
CA TYR A 167 24.73 24.03 -9.67
C TYR A 167 23.70 24.91 -8.95
N MET A 168 22.97 24.41 -7.97
CA MET A 168 21.89 25.16 -7.35
C MET A 168 22.40 26.19 -6.32
N PRO A 169 21.59 27.22 -6.00
CA PRO A 169 21.95 28.20 -4.98
C PRO A 169 22.30 27.56 -3.62
N PRO A 170 23.14 28.20 -2.79
CA PRO A 170 23.37 27.73 -1.44
C PRO A 170 22.04 27.68 -0.67
N TYR A 171 21.86 26.65 0.16
CA TYR A 171 20.62 26.36 0.90
C TYR A 171 19.43 25.85 0.08
N ASN A 172 19.62 25.53 -1.21
CA ASN A 172 18.58 24.86 -1.98
C ASN A 172 18.29 23.44 -1.46
N ASP A 173 17.02 23.09 -1.30
CA ASP A 173 16.56 21.75 -0.91
C ASP A 173 16.69 20.75 -2.08
N ASN A 174 17.91 20.37 -2.41
CA ASN A 174 18.23 19.47 -3.53
C ASN A 174 17.60 18.09 -3.35
N VAL A 175 17.66 17.51 -2.13
CA VAL A 175 17.04 16.22 -1.82
C VAL A 175 15.54 16.29 -2.05
N GLY A 176 14.86 17.30 -1.48
CA GLY A 176 13.42 17.45 -1.67
C GLY A 176 13.03 17.72 -3.12
N GLN A 177 13.84 18.43 -3.91
CA GLN A 177 13.61 18.55 -5.36
C GLN A 177 13.66 17.19 -6.07
N ILE A 178 14.65 16.35 -5.76
CA ILE A 178 14.74 15.00 -6.32
C ILE A 178 13.54 14.15 -5.87
N VAL A 179 13.14 14.21 -4.59
CA VAL A 179 11.98 13.48 -4.07
C VAL A 179 10.68 13.91 -4.76
N ARG A 180 10.47 15.23 -4.94
CA ARG A 180 9.31 15.75 -5.70
C ARG A 180 9.33 15.26 -7.15
N TYR A 181 10.51 15.26 -7.79
CA TYR A 181 10.67 14.71 -9.13
C TYR A 181 10.33 13.21 -9.18
N ILE A 182 10.84 12.41 -8.25
CA ILE A 182 10.55 10.97 -8.12
C ILE A 182 9.04 10.74 -8.03
N ARG A 183 8.36 11.42 -7.10
CA ARG A 183 6.91 11.32 -6.90
C ARG A 183 6.13 11.78 -8.12
N SER A 184 6.48 12.93 -8.71
CA SER A 184 5.78 13.50 -9.87
C SER A 184 5.78 12.57 -11.08
N ARG A 185 6.80 11.71 -11.19
CA ARG A 185 6.92 10.74 -12.27
C ARG A 185 6.60 9.31 -11.84
N ALA A 186 6.18 9.10 -10.59
CA ALA A 186 5.96 7.79 -10.00
C ALA A 186 7.17 6.85 -10.19
N LEU A 187 8.38 7.35 -9.93
CA LEU A 187 9.60 6.53 -9.94
C LEU A 187 9.70 5.63 -8.69
N ASP A 188 8.99 6.00 -7.64
CA ASP A 188 8.76 5.25 -6.39
C ASP A 188 7.77 4.10 -6.52
N ASP A 189 7.11 3.96 -7.68
CA ASP A 189 6.37 2.77 -8.05
C ASP A 189 7.33 1.63 -8.41
N VAL A 190 7.75 0.90 -7.37
CA VAL A 190 8.74 -0.19 -7.45
C VAL A 190 8.13 -1.58 -7.52
N ARG A 191 6.80 -1.67 -7.72
CA ARG A 191 6.09 -2.94 -7.85
C ARG A 191 6.72 -3.81 -8.93
N CYS A 192 6.85 -5.10 -8.64
CA CYS A 192 7.44 -6.11 -9.54
C CYS A 192 8.82 -5.72 -10.13
N SER A 193 9.56 -4.80 -9.50
CA SER A 193 10.86 -4.33 -9.99
C SER A 193 11.93 -4.42 -8.89
N PRO A 194 12.45 -5.63 -8.58
CA PRO A 194 13.40 -5.83 -7.48
C PRO A 194 14.66 -4.96 -7.65
N ALA A 195 15.13 -4.78 -8.89
CA ALA A 195 16.29 -3.94 -9.19
C ALA A 195 16.03 -2.45 -8.93
N THR A 196 14.81 -1.95 -9.18
CA THR A 196 14.46 -0.55 -8.91
C THR A 196 14.23 -0.33 -7.42
N ALA A 197 13.52 -1.25 -6.76
CA ALA A 197 13.27 -1.24 -5.32
C ALA A 197 14.58 -1.16 -4.54
N VAL A 198 15.54 -2.06 -4.82
CA VAL A 198 16.83 -2.07 -4.09
C VAL A 198 17.68 -0.82 -4.40
N SER A 199 17.68 -0.36 -5.65
CA SER A 199 18.39 0.88 -6.03
C SER A 199 17.85 2.10 -5.26
N LEU A 200 16.53 2.26 -5.19
CA LEU A 200 15.91 3.37 -4.46
C LEU A 200 16.07 3.22 -2.95
N LEU A 201 16.02 2.00 -2.42
CA LEU A 201 16.30 1.74 -1.01
C LEU A 201 17.70 2.23 -0.61
N ILE A 202 18.72 1.89 -1.41
CA ILE A 202 20.11 2.34 -1.18
C ILE A 202 20.24 3.86 -1.26
N TRP A 203 19.57 4.49 -2.23
CA TRP A 203 19.59 5.95 -2.34
C TRP A 203 18.88 6.62 -1.16
N ALA A 204 17.72 6.10 -0.75
CA ALA A 204 16.93 6.64 0.35
C ALA A 204 17.65 6.54 1.69
N GLU A 205 18.49 5.52 1.90
CA GLU A 205 19.32 5.36 3.12
C GLU A 205 20.62 6.15 3.14
N ALA A 206 21.02 6.75 2.02
CA ALA A 206 22.27 7.51 1.96
C ALA A 206 22.28 8.61 3.03
N LYS A 207 23.44 8.83 3.65
CA LYS A 207 23.61 9.69 4.84
C LYS A 207 23.12 11.12 4.62
N ASP A 208 23.29 11.60 3.39
CA ASP A 208 22.94 12.91 2.86
C ASP A 208 21.50 13.00 2.33
N VAL A 209 20.79 11.87 2.21
CA VAL A 209 19.41 11.80 1.67
C VAL A 209 18.40 11.51 2.78
N ARG A 210 18.53 10.37 3.48
CA ARG A 210 17.66 9.96 4.61
C ARG A 210 16.15 10.10 4.34
N TRP A 211 15.69 9.71 3.14
CA TRP A 211 14.29 9.81 2.73
C TRP A 211 13.45 8.67 3.34
N ALA A 212 12.76 8.94 4.44
CA ALA A 212 12.09 7.91 5.24
C ALA A 212 10.94 7.20 4.49
N ASP A 213 10.02 7.94 3.86
CA ASP A 213 8.86 7.36 3.17
C ASP A 213 9.30 6.43 2.03
N GLY A 214 10.25 6.89 1.21
CA GLY A 214 10.79 6.09 0.11
C GLY A 214 11.57 4.88 0.59
N TRP A 215 12.28 4.99 1.72
CA TRP A 215 12.91 3.84 2.35
C TRP A 215 11.88 2.80 2.78
N ARG A 216 10.78 3.19 3.46
CA ARG A 216 9.75 2.23 3.94
C ARG A 216 9.01 1.56 2.79
N GLN A 217 8.67 2.33 1.75
CA GLN A 217 8.10 1.81 0.49
C GLN A 217 9.03 0.74 -0.11
N CYS A 218 10.29 1.11 -0.37
CA CYS A 218 11.23 0.23 -1.05
C CYS A 218 11.61 -0.98 -0.18
N PHE A 219 11.76 -0.80 1.13
CA PHE A 219 12.07 -1.87 2.07
C PHE A 219 10.97 -2.94 2.05
N THR A 220 9.71 -2.53 2.16
CA THR A 220 8.57 -3.46 2.16
C THR A 220 8.48 -4.27 0.88
N HIS A 221 8.65 -3.62 -0.28
CA HIS A 221 8.71 -4.31 -1.57
C HIS A 221 9.92 -5.22 -1.69
N CYS A 222 11.09 -4.79 -1.20
CA CYS A 222 12.29 -5.62 -1.18
C CYS A 222 12.13 -6.85 -0.29
N THR A 223 11.43 -6.75 0.84
CA THR A 223 11.13 -7.89 1.71
C THR A 223 10.21 -8.90 1.01
N GLY A 224 9.17 -8.43 0.34
CA GLY A 224 8.25 -9.31 -0.40
C GLY A 224 8.90 -10.00 -1.61
N MET A 225 9.86 -9.35 -2.25
CA MET A 225 10.60 -9.88 -3.41
C MET A 225 12.02 -10.36 -3.05
N PHE A 226 12.30 -10.68 -1.78
CA PHE A 226 13.67 -10.84 -1.29
C PHE A 226 14.53 -11.82 -2.10
N PRO A 227 14.06 -13.03 -2.48
CA PRO A 227 14.85 -13.95 -3.31
C PRO A 227 15.29 -13.33 -4.64
N SER A 228 14.42 -12.54 -5.27
CA SER A 228 14.73 -11.81 -6.51
C SER A 228 15.66 -10.62 -6.27
N VAL A 229 15.55 -9.97 -5.10
CA VAL A 229 16.44 -8.88 -4.70
C VAL A 229 17.87 -9.38 -4.47
N GLU A 230 18.07 -10.55 -3.88
CA GLU A 230 19.41 -11.13 -3.66
C GLU A 230 20.18 -11.35 -4.97
N MET A 231 19.46 -11.64 -6.07
CA MET A 231 20.02 -11.82 -7.40
C MET A 231 20.38 -10.50 -8.10
N CYS A 232 19.92 -9.35 -7.57
CA CYS A 232 20.22 -8.05 -8.15
C CYS A 232 21.65 -7.61 -7.86
N LYS A 233 22.32 -7.01 -8.86
CA LYS A 233 23.70 -6.52 -8.73
C LYS A 233 23.88 -5.52 -7.60
N ASP A 234 22.88 -4.66 -7.41
CA ASP A 234 22.90 -3.57 -6.44
C ASP A 234 22.72 -4.07 -4.99
N HIS A 235 22.25 -5.31 -4.76
CA HIS A 235 22.07 -5.89 -3.41
C HIS A 235 23.36 -5.85 -2.57
N LYS A 236 24.52 -6.00 -3.23
CA LYS A 236 25.83 -5.94 -2.57
C LYS A 236 26.16 -4.55 -2.00
N SER A 237 25.51 -3.50 -2.51
CA SER A 237 25.72 -2.12 -2.10
C SER A 237 24.86 -1.67 -0.93
N LEU A 238 23.89 -2.49 -0.48
CA LEU A 238 23.14 -2.21 0.75
C LEU A 238 24.05 -2.14 1.97
N THR A 239 23.68 -1.30 2.93
CA THR A 239 24.34 -1.30 4.24
C THR A 239 24.17 -2.65 4.94
N PRO A 240 25.16 -3.09 5.77
CA PRO A 240 25.02 -4.34 6.52
C PRO A 240 23.76 -4.39 7.40
N ILE A 241 23.34 -3.24 7.94
CA ILE A 241 22.14 -3.12 8.77
C ILE A 241 20.89 -3.36 7.93
N SER A 242 20.72 -2.66 6.81
CA SER A 242 19.55 -2.82 5.94
C SER A 242 19.46 -4.22 5.35
N ARG A 243 20.60 -4.85 5.02
CA ARG A 243 20.64 -6.25 4.59
C ARG A 243 20.13 -7.20 5.68
N ALA A 244 20.67 -7.10 6.90
CA ALA A 244 20.24 -7.94 8.02
C ALA A 244 18.75 -7.73 8.37
N LEU A 245 18.24 -6.50 8.25
CA LEU A 245 16.82 -6.20 8.44
C LEU A 245 15.94 -6.82 7.35
N LEU A 246 16.35 -6.75 6.08
CA LEU A 246 15.63 -7.37 4.97
C LEU A 246 15.59 -8.90 5.10
N GLU A 247 16.74 -9.52 5.39
CA GLU A 247 16.84 -10.97 5.62
C GLU A 247 15.90 -11.41 6.75
N LYS A 248 15.98 -10.72 7.90
CA LYS A 248 15.13 -11.01 9.06
C LYS A 248 13.64 -10.83 8.77
N ALA A 249 13.26 -9.72 8.15
CA ALA A 249 11.86 -9.44 7.83
C ALA A 249 11.30 -10.40 6.79
N SER A 250 12.12 -10.81 5.82
CA SER A 250 11.72 -11.75 4.78
C SER A 250 11.50 -13.14 5.36
N LEU A 251 12.41 -13.60 6.23
CA LEU A 251 12.29 -14.90 6.88
C LEU A 251 11.05 -14.94 7.79
N GLU A 252 10.87 -13.92 8.63
CA GLU A 252 9.70 -13.81 9.51
C GLU A 252 8.38 -13.83 8.73
N MET A 253 8.31 -13.09 7.63
CA MET A 253 7.13 -13.03 6.80
C MET A 253 6.88 -14.37 6.08
N GLN A 254 7.94 -15.01 5.57
CA GLN A 254 7.82 -16.33 4.93
C GLN A 254 7.34 -17.38 5.93
N ASP A 255 7.85 -17.38 7.16
CA ASP A 255 7.43 -18.31 8.22
C ASP A 255 5.95 -18.16 8.54
N ARG A 256 5.46 -16.91 8.67
CA ARG A 256 4.02 -16.64 8.88
C ARG A 256 3.17 -17.08 7.70
N VAL A 257 3.59 -16.77 6.48
CA VAL A 257 2.86 -17.17 5.26
C VAL A 257 2.80 -18.69 5.17
N ASN A 258 3.92 -19.40 5.35
CA ASN A 258 3.98 -20.86 5.34
C ASN A 258 3.09 -21.49 6.41
N ALA A 259 3.08 -20.95 7.63
CA ALA A 259 2.20 -21.44 8.69
C ALA A 259 0.71 -21.25 8.33
N ALA A 260 0.35 -20.15 7.66
CA ALA A 260 -0.99 -19.93 7.15
C ALA A 260 -1.31 -20.88 5.97
N GLU A 261 -0.36 -21.12 5.07
CA GLU A 261 -0.51 -22.06 3.95
C GLU A 261 -0.84 -23.47 4.44
N GLU A 262 -0.06 -23.98 5.39
CA GLU A 262 -0.24 -25.33 5.92
C GLU A 262 -1.66 -25.51 6.47
N ARG A 263 -2.12 -24.57 7.31
CA ARG A 263 -3.47 -24.62 7.89
C ARG A 263 -4.57 -24.45 6.85
N LEU A 264 -4.44 -23.48 5.94
CA LEU A 264 -5.50 -23.16 4.96
C LEU A 264 -5.60 -24.19 3.83
N ALA A 265 -4.56 -24.99 3.59
CA ALA A 265 -4.57 -26.00 2.54
C ALA A 265 -5.65 -27.07 2.80
N GLY A 266 -5.70 -27.60 4.02
CA GLY A 266 -6.70 -28.58 4.46
C GLY A 266 -7.80 -28.01 5.36
N PHE A 267 -7.76 -26.72 5.67
CA PHE A 267 -8.54 -26.09 6.75
C PHE A 267 -8.35 -26.85 8.08
N GLU A 268 -7.10 -27.12 8.45
CA GLU A 268 -6.71 -27.98 9.58
C GLU A 268 -6.61 -27.18 10.90
N TYR A 269 -7.61 -27.38 11.77
CA TYR A 269 -7.73 -26.73 13.08
C TYR A 269 -8.06 -27.73 14.20
N ASP A 270 -7.68 -28.99 13.97
CA ASP A 270 -7.93 -30.09 14.90
C ASP A 270 -7.22 -29.89 16.24
N ASP A 271 -6.14 -29.11 16.24
CA ASP A 271 -5.37 -28.79 17.44
C ASP A 271 -6.14 -27.95 18.47
N MET A 272 -7.20 -27.23 18.04
CA MET A 272 -8.13 -26.51 18.94
C MET A 272 -8.99 -27.47 19.79
N TRP A 273 -9.04 -28.75 19.44
CA TRP A 273 -9.85 -29.77 20.15
C TRP A 273 -9.01 -30.70 21.05
N THR A 274 -7.68 -30.57 21.04
CA THR A 274 -6.72 -31.54 21.63
C THR A 274 -6.99 -31.87 23.11
N HIS A 275 -7.42 -30.88 23.90
CA HIS A 275 -7.64 -31.02 25.35
C HIS A 275 -9.10 -31.29 25.72
N TYR A 276 -10.00 -31.36 24.74
CA TYR A 276 -11.44 -31.32 24.94
C TYR A 276 -12.13 -32.59 24.42
N GLY A 277 -11.77 -33.72 25.05
CA GLY A 277 -12.48 -35.02 25.01
C GLY A 277 -12.68 -35.69 23.64
N GLU A 278 -13.30 -36.88 23.63
CA GLU A 278 -13.82 -37.52 22.40
C GLU A 278 -14.95 -36.65 21.85
N ALA A 279 -14.61 -35.67 21.02
CA ALA A 279 -15.55 -34.64 20.60
C ALA A 279 -16.75 -35.24 19.82
N GLY A 280 -17.90 -35.28 20.48
CA GLY A 280 -19.11 -35.99 20.07
C GLY A 280 -19.76 -35.42 18.81
N GLN A 281 -20.50 -34.32 18.92
CA GLN A 281 -21.33 -33.82 17.81
C GLN A 281 -20.88 -32.45 17.28
N ALA A 282 -20.32 -31.59 18.12
CA ALA A 282 -19.85 -30.27 17.73
C ALA A 282 -18.62 -30.32 16.80
N ARG A 283 -17.58 -31.11 17.13
CA ARG A 283 -16.44 -31.32 16.23
C ARG A 283 -16.85 -31.99 14.92
N GLY A 284 -17.76 -32.96 14.96
CA GLY A 284 -18.34 -33.53 13.74
C GLY A 284 -19.07 -32.50 12.86
N ALA A 285 -19.68 -31.47 13.45
CA ALA A 285 -20.25 -30.35 12.70
C ALA A 285 -19.19 -29.41 12.11
N ALA A 286 -18.07 -29.21 12.81
CA ALA A 286 -16.90 -28.49 12.32
C ALA A 286 -16.26 -29.21 11.12
N GLU A 287 -16.08 -30.53 11.19
CA GLU A 287 -15.52 -31.34 10.09
C GLU A 287 -16.38 -31.30 8.83
N ARG A 288 -17.71 -31.39 8.97
CA ARG A 288 -18.61 -31.21 7.81
C ARG A 288 -18.51 -29.80 7.20
N LEU A 289 -18.27 -28.78 8.02
CA LEU A 289 -18.01 -27.43 7.51
C LEU A 289 -16.67 -27.37 6.78
N ARG A 290 -15.62 -28.01 7.32
CA ARG A 290 -14.30 -28.13 6.68
C ARG A 290 -14.41 -28.73 5.27
N GLU A 291 -15.15 -29.83 5.13
CA GLU A 291 -15.43 -30.46 3.83
C GLU A 291 -16.18 -29.52 2.88
N MET A 292 -17.18 -28.79 3.38
CA MET A 292 -17.92 -27.80 2.59
C MET A 292 -17.00 -26.69 2.08
N LEU A 293 -16.15 -26.14 2.94
CA LEU A 293 -15.16 -25.11 2.57
C LEU A 293 -14.21 -25.62 1.48
N TYR A 294 -13.70 -26.84 1.63
CA TYR A 294 -12.84 -27.47 0.63
C TYR A 294 -13.56 -27.60 -0.72
N CYS A 295 -14.78 -28.15 -0.74
CA CYS A 295 -15.58 -28.25 -1.96
C CYS A 295 -15.90 -26.88 -2.57
N HIS A 296 -16.21 -25.88 -1.74
CA HIS A 296 -16.50 -24.52 -2.19
C HIS A 296 -15.30 -23.92 -2.94
N TYR A 297 -14.13 -23.88 -2.29
CA TYR A 297 -12.95 -23.27 -2.92
C TYR A 297 -12.37 -24.10 -4.05
N GLN A 298 -12.54 -25.43 -4.03
CA GLN A 298 -12.23 -26.27 -5.18
C GLN A 298 -13.11 -25.91 -6.39
N GLN A 299 -14.40 -25.60 -6.20
CA GLN A 299 -15.27 -25.12 -7.28
C GLN A 299 -14.89 -23.71 -7.76
N VAL A 300 -14.51 -22.81 -6.84
CA VAL A 300 -14.13 -21.42 -7.17
C VAL A 300 -12.82 -21.35 -7.95
N TYR A 301 -11.80 -22.12 -7.54
CA TYR A 301 -10.45 -22.06 -8.10
C TYR A 301 -10.09 -23.22 -9.03
N GLY A 302 -10.98 -24.19 -9.21
CA GLY A 302 -10.78 -25.41 -10.01
C GLY A 302 -9.99 -26.51 -9.28
N SER A 303 -9.02 -26.14 -8.46
CA SER A 303 -8.35 -27.01 -7.48
C SER A 303 -8.20 -26.28 -6.15
N TRP A 304 -8.21 -27.03 -5.05
CA TRP A 304 -7.83 -26.50 -3.74
C TRP A 304 -6.74 -27.39 -3.13
N PRO A 305 -5.60 -26.81 -2.71
CA PRO A 305 -5.17 -25.43 -3.00
C PRO A 305 -5.06 -25.12 -4.51
N PRO A 306 -5.09 -23.83 -4.92
CA PRO A 306 -4.91 -23.46 -6.32
C PRO A 306 -3.48 -23.80 -6.78
N SER A 307 -3.35 -24.50 -7.91
CA SER A 307 -2.02 -24.80 -8.46
C SER A 307 -1.28 -23.52 -8.89
N PRO A 308 -0.02 -23.31 -8.48
CA PRO A 308 0.80 -22.18 -8.93
C PRO A 308 0.87 -22.07 -10.47
N LEU A 309 0.93 -23.21 -11.16
CA LEU A 309 1.04 -23.32 -12.62
C LEU A 309 -0.27 -23.04 -13.38
N ALA A 310 -1.43 -23.21 -12.73
CA ALA A 310 -2.72 -22.91 -13.35
C ALA A 310 -2.97 -21.39 -13.47
N ARG A 311 -2.37 -20.59 -12.57
CA ARG A 311 -2.49 -19.12 -12.54
C ARG A 311 -1.74 -18.44 -13.68
N SER A 312 -0.55 -18.93 -14.05
CA SER A 312 0.28 -18.37 -15.13
C SER A 312 -0.42 -18.38 -16.52
N ARG A 313 -1.36 -19.32 -16.76
CA ARG A 313 -2.09 -19.41 -18.04
C ARG A 313 -3.19 -18.36 -18.23
N THR A 314 -3.64 -17.69 -17.17
CA THR A 314 -4.73 -16.68 -17.23
C THR A 314 -4.22 -15.25 -17.18
N GLN A 315 -2.94 -15.02 -16.88
CA GLN A 315 -2.29 -13.71 -16.99
C GLN A 315 -1.40 -13.71 -18.24
N SER A 316 -1.67 -12.79 -19.16
CA SER A 316 -0.86 -12.62 -20.36
C SER A 316 0.60 -12.31 -19.98
N VAL A 317 1.49 -13.19 -20.43
CA VAL A 317 2.94 -13.08 -20.57
C VAL A 317 3.48 -11.63 -20.51
N THR A 318 4.17 -11.27 -19.43
CA THR A 318 5.43 -10.50 -19.41
C THR A 318 6.00 -10.44 -17.99
N SER A 319 6.60 -11.51 -17.46
CA SER A 319 7.74 -11.37 -16.52
C SER A 319 8.50 -12.68 -16.40
N GLU A 320 9.66 -12.75 -17.04
CA GLU A 320 10.67 -13.77 -16.79
C GLU A 320 11.42 -13.41 -15.50
N THR A 321 10.87 -13.78 -14.35
CA THR A 321 11.60 -13.77 -13.07
C THR A 321 11.13 -14.92 -12.20
N SER A 322 11.83 -16.04 -12.35
CA SER A 322 11.75 -17.28 -11.60
C SER A 322 12.27 -17.13 -10.15
N ALA A 323 11.41 -17.46 -9.17
CA ALA A 323 11.73 -17.95 -7.81
C ALA A 323 10.48 -17.96 -6.89
N GLU A 324 9.43 -17.20 -7.23
CA GLU A 324 8.17 -17.09 -6.46
C GLU A 324 7.16 -18.23 -6.78
N GLU A 325 7.61 -19.33 -7.36
CA GLU A 325 6.72 -20.38 -7.93
C GLU A 325 6.23 -21.44 -6.94
N ASP A 326 6.67 -21.43 -5.67
CA ASP A 326 6.35 -22.50 -4.70
C ASP A 326 5.16 -22.20 -3.76
N THR A 327 4.83 -20.93 -3.52
CA THR A 327 3.77 -20.53 -2.57
C THR A 327 2.44 -20.37 -3.31
N TRP A 328 1.39 -21.08 -2.88
CA TRP A 328 0.05 -21.00 -3.49
C TRP A 328 -0.78 -19.86 -2.90
N LEU A 329 -0.53 -19.50 -1.63
CA LEU A 329 -1.20 -18.46 -0.87
C LEU A 329 -0.60 -17.10 -1.16
N THR A 330 -0.92 -16.57 -2.35
CA THR A 330 -0.53 -15.21 -2.72
C THR A 330 -1.28 -14.17 -1.89
N ARG A 331 -0.74 -12.96 -1.85
CA ARG A 331 -1.39 -11.82 -1.19
C ARG A 331 -2.80 -11.58 -1.73
N SER A 332 -2.99 -11.66 -3.05
CA SER A 332 -4.31 -11.49 -3.67
C SER A 332 -5.31 -12.55 -3.20
N LEU A 333 -4.87 -13.80 -3.05
CA LEU A 333 -5.70 -14.88 -2.53
C LEU A 333 -6.05 -14.68 -1.06
N VAL A 334 -5.09 -14.28 -0.22
CA VAL A 334 -5.35 -13.93 1.18
C VAL A 334 -6.38 -12.82 1.30
N ARG A 335 -6.28 -11.76 0.48
CA ARG A 335 -7.27 -10.67 0.49
C ARG A 335 -8.66 -11.14 0.06
N ALA A 336 -8.74 -12.07 -0.90
CA ALA A 336 -10.01 -12.68 -1.31
C ALA A 336 -10.62 -13.53 -0.18
N LEU A 337 -9.83 -14.41 0.44
CA LEU A 337 -10.26 -15.21 1.59
C LEU A 337 -10.68 -14.32 2.77
N GLN A 338 -9.91 -13.27 3.08
CA GLN A 338 -10.24 -12.32 4.14
C GLN A 338 -11.57 -11.61 3.88
N LYS A 339 -11.88 -11.28 2.63
CA LYS A 339 -13.18 -10.72 2.23
C LYS A 339 -14.30 -11.72 2.43
N ASP A 340 -14.10 -12.97 2.03
CA ASP A 340 -15.12 -14.03 2.15
C ASP A 340 -15.41 -14.38 3.62
N PHE A 341 -14.36 -14.65 4.40
CA PHE A 341 -14.50 -14.97 5.82
C PHE A 341 -14.89 -13.74 6.65
N GLY A 342 -14.51 -12.52 6.27
CA GLY A 342 -15.02 -11.29 6.88
C GLY A 342 -16.53 -11.13 6.69
N ALA A 343 -17.04 -11.39 5.49
CA ALA A 343 -18.49 -11.40 5.24
C ALA A 343 -19.20 -12.51 6.02
N LEU A 344 -18.57 -13.68 6.16
CA LEU A 344 -19.10 -14.78 6.98
C LEU A 344 -19.09 -14.44 8.48
N TYR A 345 -18.07 -13.73 8.96
CA TYR A 345 -17.99 -13.20 10.31
C TYR A 345 -19.16 -12.25 10.58
N ASP A 346 -19.34 -11.21 9.74
CA ASP A 346 -20.45 -10.27 9.88
C ASP A 346 -21.82 -10.96 9.87
N PHE A 347 -21.98 -11.97 9.02
CA PHE A 347 -23.21 -12.75 8.90
C PHE A 347 -23.57 -13.50 10.20
N LEU A 348 -22.57 -13.98 10.95
CA LEU A 348 -22.76 -14.90 12.08
C LEU A 348 -22.48 -14.30 13.44
N VAL A 349 -21.66 -13.26 13.56
CA VAL A 349 -21.14 -12.78 14.84
C VAL A 349 -22.26 -12.24 15.73
N ASN A 350 -22.22 -12.57 17.01
CA ASN A 350 -23.02 -11.89 18.01
C ASN A 350 -22.27 -10.65 18.50
N ARG A 351 -22.65 -9.49 17.98
CA ARG A 351 -22.04 -8.18 18.31
C ARG A 351 -22.15 -7.83 19.80
N ASP A 352 -23.11 -8.39 20.54
CA ASP A 352 -23.30 -8.14 21.98
C ASP A 352 -22.29 -8.90 22.87
N ILE A 353 -21.57 -9.89 22.34
CA ILE A 353 -20.63 -10.67 23.16
C ILE A 353 -19.22 -10.11 23.01
N ILE A 354 -18.64 -9.76 24.15
CA ILE A 354 -17.29 -9.17 24.27
C ILE A 354 -16.46 -9.91 25.32
N TRP A 355 -15.18 -9.58 25.38
CA TRP A 355 -14.28 -10.06 26.43
C TRP A 355 -14.32 -9.18 27.68
N ASP A 356 -14.53 -9.79 28.85
CA ASP A 356 -14.33 -9.18 30.16
C ASP A 356 -13.04 -9.66 30.82
N VAL A 357 -12.10 -8.73 30.99
CA VAL A 357 -10.75 -8.95 31.51
C VAL A 357 -10.65 -8.50 32.95
N SER A 358 -10.38 -9.43 33.85
CA SER A 358 -10.18 -9.11 35.26
C SER A 358 -9.05 -9.92 35.88
N GLU A 359 -7.99 -9.22 36.31
CA GLU A 359 -6.86 -9.83 37.03
C GLU A 359 -7.21 -10.22 38.47
N ALA A 360 -8.27 -9.63 39.02
CA ALA A 360 -8.76 -9.94 40.36
C ALA A 360 -9.65 -11.20 40.40
N ARG A 361 -10.08 -11.71 39.24
CA ARG A 361 -10.95 -12.89 39.16
C ARG A 361 -10.15 -14.14 39.54
N SER A 362 -10.60 -14.87 40.56
CA SER A 362 -10.08 -16.20 40.88
C SER A 362 -10.44 -17.18 39.76
N GLY A 363 -9.45 -17.64 38.98
CA GLY A 363 -9.65 -18.53 37.84
C GLY A 363 -9.22 -17.90 36.52
N ARG A 364 -10.13 -17.85 35.53
CA ARG A 364 -9.82 -17.35 34.18
C ARG A 364 -9.78 -15.82 34.14
N LYS A 365 -8.66 -15.26 33.65
CA LYS A 365 -8.51 -13.80 33.44
C LYS A 365 -9.53 -13.24 32.45
N TRP A 366 -9.83 -14.01 31.42
CA TRP A 366 -10.73 -13.63 30.32
C TRP A 366 -12.01 -14.45 30.40
N MET A 367 -13.16 -13.79 30.29
CA MET A 367 -14.48 -14.42 30.19
C MET A 367 -15.27 -13.72 29.10
N MET A 368 -16.10 -14.46 28.37
CA MET A 368 -17.05 -13.86 27.45
C MET A 368 -18.29 -13.39 28.22
N VAL A 369 -18.74 -12.17 27.95
CA VAL A 369 -19.94 -11.58 28.58
C VAL A 369 -20.80 -10.87 27.54
N SER A 370 -22.09 -10.77 27.83
CA SER A 370 -23.01 -9.88 27.11
C SER A 370 -22.80 -8.44 27.57
N GLU A 371 -22.54 -7.55 26.61
CA GLU A 371 -22.37 -6.11 26.85
C GLU A 371 -23.65 -5.51 27.46
N ASN A 372 -24.82 -5.92 26.97
CA ASN A 372 -26.12 -5.57 27.54
C ASN A 372 -26.44 -6.26 28.88
N ARG A 373 -25.45 -6.93 29.51
CA ARG A 373 -25.54 -7.59 30.82
C ARG A 373 -26.65 -8.64 30.89
N ASN A 374 -26.87 -9.38 29.81
CA ASN A 374 -27.78 -10.52 29.84
C ASN A 374 -27.23 -11.61 30.78
N SER A 375 -27.85 -11.76 31.96
CA SER A 375 -27.43 -12.72 32.99
C SER A 375 -27.58 -14.19 32.57
N ASN A 376 -28.29 -14.46 31.48
CA ASN A 376 -28.57 -15.81 31.00
C ASN A 376 -27.61 -16.27 29.89
N PHE A 377 -26.63 -15.45 29.54
CA PHE A 377 -25.62 -15.82 28.56
C PHE A 377 -24.63 -16.83 29.15
N GLU A 378 -24.51 -18.00 28.52
CA GLU A 378 -23.55 -19.03 28.86
C GLU A 378 -22.70 -19.35 27.61
N ALA A 379 -21.44 -18.93 27.64
CA ALA A 379 -20.52 -19.13 26.53
C ALA A 379 -20.12 -20.61 26.38
N ASP A 380 -19.92 -21.28 27.51
CA ASP A 380 -19.31 -22.60 27.60
C ASP A 380 -20.34 -23.72 27.75
N THR A 381 -19.98 -24.91 27.29
CA THR A 381 -20.73 -26.15 27.56
C THR A 381 -19.76 -27.29 27.78
N ASP A 382 -20.25 -28.38 28.38
CA ASP A 382 -19.46 -29.59 28.63
C ASP A 382 -18.74 -30.12 27.37
N GLU A 383 -19.38 -30.01 26.19
CA GLU A 383 -18.77 -30.43 24.91
C GLU A 383 -17.93 -29.36 24.21
N VAL A 384 -18.22 -28.07 24.45
CA VAL A 384 -17.54 -26.94 23.80
C VAL A 384 -17.30 -25.86 24.85
N PRO A 385 -16.23 -25.96 25.66
CA PRO A 385 -15.78 -24.90 26.56
C PRO A 385 -15.08 -23.81 25.73
N MET A 386 -15.87 -23.07 24.95
CA MET A 386 -15.40 -22.15 23.92
C MET A 386 -14.41 -21.12 24.46
N THR A 387 -14.62 -20.61 25.67
CA THR A 387 -13.72 -19.64 26.31
C THR A 387 -12.28 -20.13 26.35
N ASP A 388 -12.03 -21.33 26.88
CA ASP A 388 -10.66 -21.86 26.97
C ASP A 388 -10.12 -22.24 25.60
N MET A 389 -10.94 -22.87 24.75
CA MET A 389 -10.52 -23.28 23.40
C MET A 389 -9.98 -22.10 22.59
N LEU A 390 -10.67 -20.96 22.60
CA LEU A 390 -10.27 -19.77 21.84
C LEU A 390 -9.03 -19.11 22.47
N ILE A 391 -9.00 -18.97 23.80
CA ILE A 391 -7.87 -18.36 24.50
C ILE A 391 -6.59 -19.20 24.36
N GLU A 392 -6.68 -20.53 24.46
CA GLU A 392 -5.54 -21.43 24.29
C GLU A 392 -4.98 -21.35 22.88
N PHE A 393 -5.85 -21.33 21.87
CA PHE A 393 -5.44 -21.17 20.48
C PHE A 393 -4.71 -19.83 20.26
N ASP A 394 -5.31 -18.73 20.73
CA ASP A 394 -4.71 -17.41 20.60
C ASP A 394 -3.37 -17.31 21.32
N ASN A 395 -3.28 -17.80 22.56
CA ASN A 395 -2.05 -17.80 23.34
C ASN A 395 -0.94 -18.66 22.70
N LYS A 396 -1.31 -19.85 22.18
CA LYS A 396 -0.38 -20.75 21.49
C LYS A 396 0.25 -20.08 20.27
N HIS A 397 -0.53 -19.30 19.53
CA HIS A 397 -0.08 -18.61 18.33
C HIS A 397 0.36 -17.16 18.55
N ARG A 398 0.24 -16.65 19.77
CA ARG A 398 0.47 -15.24 20.15
C ARG A 398 -0.39 -14.28 19.34
N PHE A 399 -1.62 -14.67 19.07
CA PHE A 399 -2.61 -13.80 18.45
C PHE A 399 -3.32 -12.95 19.52
N PRO A 400 -3.66 -11.69 19.23
CA PRO A 400 -4.60 -10.96 20.06
C PRO A 400 -5.98 -11.65 20.00
N HIS A 401 -6.77 -11.49 21.06
CA HIS A 401 -8.14 -12.02 21.09
C HIS A 401 -9.07 -11.19 20.20
N MET A 402 -9.92 -11.86 19.42
CA MET A 402 -10.89 -11.20 18.54
C MET A 402 -11.94 -10.46 19.37
N PRO A 403 -12.28 -9.18 19.08
CA PRO A 403 -13.13 -8.36 19.97
C PRO A 403 -14.52 -8.94 20.25
N HIS A 404 -15.21 -9.42 19.22
CA HIS A 404 -16.46 -10.16 19.35
C HIS A 404 -16.24 -11.64 19.01
N PRO A 405 -16.00 -12.49 20.03
CA PRO A 405 -15.50 -13.86 19.83
C PRO A 405 -16.61 -14.91 19.67
N TYR A 406 -17.89 -14.54 19.68
CA TYR A 406 -19.00 -15.50 19.79
C TYR A 406 -20.01 -15.36 18.64
N PRO A 407 -20.61 -16.46 18.14
CA PRO A 407 -21.63 -16.41 17.10
C PRO A 407 -23.02 -16.17 17.69
N LEU A 408 -23.94 -15.68 16.87
CA LEU A 408 -25.37 -15.85 17.08
C LEU A 408 -25.70 -17.34 17.08
N LEU A 409 -26.42 -17.80 18.10
CA LEU A 409 -26.83 -19.19 18.23
C LEU A 409 -28.29 -19.36 17.79
N PRO A 410 -28.60 -20.37 16.96
CA PRO A 410 -29.98 -20.78 16.74
C PRO A 410 -30.61 -21.28 18.03
N GLU A 411 -31.94 -21.19 18.13
CA GLU A 411 -32.69 -21.78 19.24
C GLU A 411 -32.37 -23.28 19.37
N SER A 412 -32.09 -23.74 20.59
CA SER A 412 -31.85 -25.16 20.85
C SER A 412 -33.17 -25.93 20.75
N ILE A 413 -33.16 -27.07 20.06
CA ILE A 413 -34.35 -27.89 19.84
C ILE A 413 -34.12 -29.23 20.56
N SER A 414 -34.82 -29.41 21.70
CA SER A 414 -34.58 -30.50 22.64
C SER A 414 -34.72 -31.90 22.01
N PRO A 415 -33.85 -32.86 22.37
CA PRO A 415 -33.94 -34.24 21.92
C PRO A 415 -35.23 -34.98 22.30
N LEU A 416 -36.03 -34.47 23.24
CA LEU A 416 -37.30 -35.12 23.65
C LEU A 416 -38.43 -34.94 22.62
N GLU A 417 -38.29 -33.99 21.69
CA GLU A 417 -39.17 -33.83 20.52
C GLU A 417 -38.70 -34.68 19.31
N MET A 418 -37.59 -35.41 19.49
CA MET A 418 -36.97 -36.22 18.45
C MET A 418 -37.56 -37.64 18.45
N PRO A 419 -37.74 -38.25 17.28
CA PRO A 419 -38.11 -39.67 17.24
C PRO A 419 -36.98 -40.50 17.85
N SER A 420 -37.28 -41.20 18.95
CA SER A 420 -36.45 -42.24 19.54
C SER A 420 -35.86 -43.15 18.46
N ARG A 421 -34.55 -43.41 18.55
CA ARG A 421 -33.82 -44.40 17.74
C ARG A 421 -34.59 -45.73 17.77
N GLY A 422 -35.34 -46.02 16.71
CA GLY A 422 -36.10 -47.26 16.56
C GLY A 422 -37.53 -47.14 16.00
N LYS A 423 -38.11 -45.93 15.88
CA LYS A 423 -39.40 -45.73 15.19
C LYS A 423 -39.21 -44.83 13.98
N THR A 424 -39.58 -45.32 12.79
CA THR A 424 -39.66 -44.48 11.58
C THR A 424 -40.66 -43.35 11.85
N PRO A 425 -40.20 -42.09 11.88
CA PRO A 425 -41.11 -40.97 12.06
C PRO A 425 -42.05 -40.91 10.86
N SER A 426 -43.32 -40.56 11.08
CA SER A 426 -44.20 -40.24 9.95
C SER A 426 -43.60 -39.04 9.20
N GLY A 427 -43.58 -39.10 7.86
CA GLY A 427 -42.88 -38.09 7.04
C GLY A 427 -43.30 -36.64 7.33
N GLY A 428 -44.54 -36.43 7.81
CA GLY A 428 -45.04 -35.10 8.19
C GLY A 428 -44.40 -34.50 9.44
N ARG A 429 -44.00 -35.30 10.44
CA ARG A 429 -43.32 -34.80 11.66
C ARG A 429 -41.87 -34.43 11.38
N MET A 430 -41.18 -35.21 10.55
CA MET A 430 -39.80 -34.91 10.14
C MET A 430 -39.71 -33.61 9.33
N GLY A 431 -40.63 -33.40 8.38
CA GLY A 431 -40.66 -32.15 7.61
C GLY A 431 -41.08 -30.91 8.43
N ALA A 432 -41.76 -31.08 9.58
CA ALA A 432 -42.02 -29.98 10.50
C ALA A 432 -40.78 -29.62 11.33
N LEU A 433 -40.05 -30.63 11.83
CA LEU A 433 -38.78 -30.46 12.53
C LEU A 433 -37.72 -29.80 11.63
N GLU A 434 -37.59 -30.25 10.39
CA GLU A 434 -36.67 -29.68 9.40
C GLU A 434 -36.96 -28.19 9.14
N ARG A 435 -38.23 -27.82 8.96
CA ARG A 435 -38.63 -26.42 8.82
C ARG A 435 -38.30 -25.59 10.07
N ARG A 436 -38.52 -26.13 11.27
CA ARG A 436 -38.17 -25.43 12.52
C ARG A 436 -36.67 -25.20 12.65
N VAL A 437 -35.84 -26.21 12.34
CA VAL A 437 -34.38 -26.08 12.31
C VAL A 437 -33.92 -25.03 11.28
N GLN A 438 -34.49 -25.04 10.07
CA GLN A 438 -34.17 -24.07 9.02
C GLN A 438 -34.57 -22.63 9.41
N LEU A 439 -35.70 -22.46 10.10
CA LEU A 439 -36.12 -21.17 10.65
C LEU A 439 -35.15 -20.70 11.74
N ALA A 440 -34.81 -21.56 12.71
CA ALA A 440 -33.87 -21.23 13.79
C ALA A 440 -32.50 -20.78 13.24
N TYR A 441 -32.00 -21.40 12.18
CA TYR A 441 -30.78 -20.95 11.51
C TYR A 441 -30.94 -19.63 10.76
N THR A 442 -32.11 -19.36 10.18
CA THR A 442 -32.36 -18.10 9.46
C THR A 442 -32.44 -16.92 10.43
N GLU A 443 -33.07 -17.12 11.59
CA GLU A 443 -33.25 -16.09 12.61
C GLU A 443 -31.96 -15.80 13.41
N SER A 444 -31.00 -16.73 13.43
CA SER A 444 -29.72 -16.59 14.15
C SER A 444 -28.60 -16.05 13.26
N THR A 445 -28.88 -15.01 12.49
CA THR A 445 -27.93 -14.35 11.58
C THR A 445 -28.17 -12.85 11.56
N ASN A 446 -27.15 -12.07 11.20
CA ASN A 446 -27.27 -10.61 11.04
C ASN A 446 -27.85 -10.20 9.68
N ILE A 447 -28.44 -11.11 8.90
CA ILE A 447 -28.87 -10.83 7.53
C ILE A 447 -29.77 -9.60 7.39
N PHE A 448 -30.63 -9.34 8.39
CA PHE A 448 -31.52 -8.19 8.40
C PHE A 448 -30.81 -6.88 8.80
N LYS A 449 -29.71 -6.96 9.56
CA LYS A 449 -28.88 -5.80 9.93
C LYS A 449 -27.94 -5.38 8.80
N LEU A 450 -27.47 -6.33 8.01
CA LEU A 450 -26.51 -6.09 6.93
C LEU A 450 -27.15 -5.40 5.70
N GLY A 451 -28.47 -5.27 5.67
CA GLY A 451 -29.21 -4.54 4.63
C GLY A 451 -29.14 -5.18 3.25
N SER A 452 -29.72 -4.50 2.25
CA SER A 452 -29.71 -4.93 0.85
C SER A 452 -28.36 -4.71 0.15
N GLU A 453 -27.47 -3.91 0.74
CA GLU A 453 -26.13 -3.63 0.22
C GLU A 453 -25.10 -4.71 0.58
N PHE A 454 -25.44 -5.64 1.47
CA PHE A 454 -24.66 -6.85 1.70
C PHE A 454 -24.59 -7.66 0.40
N ALA A 455 -23.58 -7.34 -0.41
CA ALA A 455 -23.33 -7.98 -1.68
C ALA A 455 -23.27 -9.48 -1.44
N ALA A 456 -24.12 -10.24 -2.12
CA ALA A 456 -24.28 -11.67 -1.91
C ALA A 456 -22.93 -12.40 -2.07
N ASN A 457 -22.23 -12.60 -0.95
CA ASN A 457 -20.93 -13.24 -0.93
C ASN A 457 -21.14 -14.73 -1.17
N LYS A 458 -20.43 -15.30 -2.15
CA LYS A 458 -20.62 -16.70 -2.57
C LYS A 458 -20.33 -17.70 -1.46
N LEU A 459 -19.37 -17.41 -0.57
CA LEU A 459 -19.10 -18.24 0.60
C LEU A 459 -20.28 -18.19 1.57
N VAL A 460 -20.81 -17.00 1.85
CA VAL A 460 -21.97 -16.83 2.75
C VAL A 460 -23.19 -17.55 2.21
N GLU A 461 -23.48 -17.47 0.91
CA GLU A 461 -24.57 -18.23 0.30
C GLU A 461 -24.35 -19.75 0.40
N ALA A 462 -23.13 -20.21 0.13
CA ALA A 462 -22.77 -21.63 0.25
C ALA A 462 -22.96 -22.12 1.69
N PHE A 463 -22.51 -21.34 2.67
CA PHE A 463 -22.69 -21.61 4.09
C PHE A 463 -24.18 -21.65 4.48
N GLN A 464 -24.99 -20.68 4.04
CA GLN A 464 -26.43 -20.66 4.31
C GLN A 464 -27.14 -21.90 3.78
N ARG A 465 -26.83 -22.32 2.54
CA ARG A 465 -27.39 -23.54 1.96
C ARG A 465 -26.93 -24.79 2.71
N PHE A 466 -25.64 -24.86 3.05
CA PHE A 466 -25.04 -25.96 3.79
C PHE A 466 -25.66 -26.12 5.18
N GLU A 467 -25.84 -25.02 5.91
CA GLU A 467 -26.35 -25.07 7.27
C GLU A 467 -27.83 -25.49 7.31
N LYS A 468 -28.61 -25.09 6.30
CA LYS A 468 -30.02 -25.47 6.13
C LYS A 468 -30.24 -26.88 5.57
N SER A 469 -29.23 -27.48 4.94
CA SER A 469 -29.31 -28.82 4.34
C SER A 469 -28.90 -29.96 5.29
N GLY A 470 -28.47 -29.63 6.51
CA GLY A 470 -28.17 -30.62 7.54
C GLY A 470 -29.39 -31.50 7.87
N ARG A 471 -29.15 -32.79 8.15
CA ARG A 471 -30.22 -33.71 8.57
C ARG A 471 -30.82 -33.24 9.88
N ALA A 472 -32.10 -32.88 9.84
CA ALA A 472 -32.85 -32.49 11.01
C ALA A 472 -32.79 -33.61 12.05
N GLY A 473 -32.25 -33.29 13.22
CA GLY A 473 -32.15 -34.22 14.34
C GLY A 473 -30.85 -35.03 14.48
N ASP A 474 -29.83 -34.81 13.66
CA ASP A 474 -28.53 -35.45 13.93
C ASP A 474 -27.78 -34.75 15.07
N VAL A 475 -27.85 -33.42 15.14
CA VAL A 475 -27.19 -32.57 16.14
C VAL A 475 -28.09 -31.38 16.47
N ASP A 476 -28.12 -30.97 17.74
CA ASP A 476 -28.78 -29.72 18.14
C ASP A 476 -28.20 -28.52 17.35
N PRO A 477 -29.05 -27.62 16.81
CA PRO A 477 -28.58 -26.52 15.97
C PRO A 477 -27.56 -25.60 16.65
N ALA A 478 -27.76 -25.28 17.93
CA ALA A 478 -26.89 -24.38 18.69
C ALA A 478 -25.53 -25.03 18.92
N ARG A 479 -25.53 -26.31 19.30
CA ARG A 479 -24.33 -27.14 19.42
C ARG A 479 -23.55 -27.23 18.12
N ALA A 480 -24.23 -27.46 16.99
CA ALA A 480 -23.58 -27.50 15.68
C ALA A 480 -22.96 -26.15 15.30
N ARG A 481 -23.65 -25.04 15.58
CA ARG A 481 -23.15 -23.68 15.31
C ARG A 481 -21.89 -23.36 16.13
N ARG A 482 -21.82 -23.77 17.39
CA ARG A 482 -20.61 -23.62 18.23
C ARG A 482 -19.39 -24.31 17.64
N GLY A 483 -19.52 -25.59 17.26
CA GLY A 483 -18.42 -26.34 16.65
C GLY A 483 -17.93 -25.73 15.33
N ARG A 484 -18.86 -25.30 14.47
CA ARG A 484 -18.56 -24.58 13.23
C ARG A 484 -17.82 -23.26 13.49
N TRP A 485 -18.24 -22.52 14.51
CA TRP A 485 -17.63 -21.25 14.87
C TRP A 485 -16.19 -21.39 15.35
N VAL A 486 -15.85 -22.44 16.10
CA VAL A 486 -14.45 -22.72 16.49
C VAL A 486 -13.55 -22.82 15.25
N LEU A 487 -13.98 -23.53 14.21
CA LEU A 487 -13.26 -23.61 12.94
C LEU A 487 -13.16 -22.24 12.24
N ILE A 488 -14.26 -21.51 12.15
CA ILE A 488 -14.30 -20.17 11.54
C ILE A 488 -13.36 -19.20 12.28
N TYR A 489 -13.35 -19.24 13.61
CA TYR A 489 -12.47 -18.43 14.45
C TYR A 489 -11.00 -18.70 14.16
N GLY A 490 -10.59 -19.97 14.12
CA GLY A 490 -9.23 -20.36 13.79
C GLY A 490 -8.79 -19.86 12.40
N ILE A 491 -9.70 -19.95 11.42
CA ILE A 491 -9.46 -19.43 10.06
C ILE A 491 -9.30 -17.91 10.05
N LEU A 492 -10.20 -17.19 10.74
CA LEU A 492 -10.14 -15.73 10.84
C LEU A 492 -8.84 -15.25 11.50
N GLN A 493 -8.42 -15.90 12.59
CA GLN A 493 -7.15 -15.62 13.26
C GLN A 493 -5.94 -15.89 12.36
N THR A 494 -5.97 -17.01 11.62
CA THR A 494 -4.89 -17.35 10.68
C THR A 494 -4.81 -16.34 9.54
N LEU A 495 -5.94 -15.94 8.95
CA LEU A 495 -5.97 -14.91 7.91
C LEU A 495 -5.50 -13.55 8.42
N ALA A 496 -5.92 -13.14 9.62
CA ALA A 496 -5.49 -11.89 10.26
C ALA A 496 -3.95 -11.79 10.43
N SER A 497 -3.28 -12.94 10.57
CA SER A 497 -1.81 -12.98 10.68
C SER A 497 -1.07 -12.59 9.39
N VAL A 498 -1.74 -12.63 8.23
CA VAL A 498 -1.12 -12.44 6.88
C VAL A 498 -1.89 -11.48 5.97
N SER A 499 -3.07 -11.00 6.34
CA SER A 499 -3.96 -10.25 5.43
C SER A 499 -3.77 -8.74 5.38
N VAL A 500 -2.96 -8.18 6.30
CA VAL A 500 -2.80 -6.74 6.46
C VAL A 500 -1.42 -6.29 6.00
N ASP A 501 -1.42 -5.43 4.98
CA ASP A 501 -0.21 -4.79 4.48
C ASP A 501 0.32 -3.72 5.43
N ASP A 502 1.55 -3.28 5.18
CA ASP A 502 2.09 -2.08 5.78
C ASP A 502 1.31 -0.82 5.32
N GLU A 503 0.75 -0.08 6.27
CA GLU A 503 -0.14 1.06 6.02
C GLU A 503 0.53 2.26 5.33
N MET A 504 1.86 2.39 5.45
CA MET A 504 2.59 3.51 4.85
C MET A 504 3.04 3.21 3.42
N VAL A 505 2.79 2.00 2.91
CA VAL A 505 3.10 1.62 1.53
C VAL A 505 1.98 2.08 0.61
N GLN A 506 2.32 2.88 -0.39
CA GLN A 506 1.38 3.47 -1.34
C GLN A 506 1.08 2.53 -2.51
N HIS A 507 2.13 1.92 -3.08
CA HIS A 507 1.99 1.09 -4.28
C HIS A 507 1.65 -0.39 -3.95
N THR A 508 0.41 -0.65 -3.52
CA THR A 508 -0.04 -1.99 -3.10
C THR A 508 -0.90 -2.72 -4.14
N ASP A 509 -1.33 -2.04 -5.19
CA ASP A 509 -2.22 -2.61 -6.22
C ASP A 509 -1.48 -3.59 -7.13
N ARG A 510 -2.16 -4.69 -7.51
CA ARG A 510 -1.64 -5.71 -8.45
C ARG A 510 -0.30 -6.32 -8.03
N VAL A 511 -0.10 -6.48 -6.72
CA VAL A 511 1.07 -7.11 -6.12
C VAL A 511 0.66 -8.45 -5.53
N GLU A 512 1.26 -9.54 -6.04
CA GLU A 512 0.99 -10.92 -5.60
C GLU A 512 1.84 -11.37 -4.41
N TYR A 513 3.05 -10.83 -4.25
CA TYR A 513 3.88 -11.08 -3.07
C TYR A 513 3.35 -10.32 -1.84
N HIS A 514 3.67 -10.81 -0.65
CA HIS A 514 3.21 -10.21 0.60
C HIS A 514 3.92 -8.89 0.91
N LEU A 515 3.16 -7.91 1.41
CA LEU A 515 3.62 -6.56 1.77
C LEU A 515 3.47 -6.29 3.27
N SER A 516 3.53 -7.35 4.08
CA SER A 516 3.25 -7.31 5.51
C SER A 516 4.49 -7.64 6.37
N PRO A 517 5.66 -7.01 6.19
CA PRO A 517 6.84 -7.30 7.01
C PRO A 517 6.57 -6.94 8.47
N ARG A 518 7.04 -7.78 9.42
CA ARG A 518 6.99 -7.46 10.86
C ARG A 518 8.39 -7.53 11.44
N LEU A 519 8.79 -6.45 12.11
CA LEU A 519 10.06 -6.40 12.84
C LEU A 519 9.83 -5.81 14.23
N ALA A 520 9.34 -6.67 15.13
CA ALA A 520 9.09 -6.30 16.52
C ALA A 520 10.34 -5.66 17.15
N GLY A 521 10.15 -4.46 17.70
CA GLY A 521 11.20 -3.69 18.39
C GLY A 521 12.32 -3.13 17.50
N ALA A 522 12.29 -3.35 16.18
CA ALA A 522 13.26 -2.74 15.27
C ALA A 522 12.82 -1.32 14.88
N ARG A 523 13.79 -0.42 14.74
CA ARG A 523 13.56 0.96 14.28
C ARG A 523 13.73 1.06 12.78
N ILE A 524 12.74 1.68 12.14
CA ILE A 524 12.58 1.64 10.70
C ILE A 524 12.10 3.02 10.22
N PRO A 525 12.92 3.78 9.48
CA PRO A 525 14.30 3.49 9.09
C PRO A 525 15.31 3.55 10.26
N PRO A 526 16.48 2.88 10.17
CA PRO A 526 17.43 2.75 11.28
C PRO A 526 17.97 4.07 11.87
N TRP A 527 17.89 5.17 11.11
CA TRP A 527 18.43 6.48 11.51
C TRP A 527 17.37 7.44 12.08
N LYS A 528 16.10 7.06 12.11
CA LYS A 528 15.02 7.88 12.68
C LYS A 528 14.72 7.42 14.12
N GLY A 529 14.25 8.35 14.95
CA GLY A 529 13.76 8.05 16.31
C GLY A 529 12.36 8.62 16.50
N GLY A 530 11.42 7.77 16.90
CA GLY A 530 10.02 8.13 17.19
C GLY A 530 9.12 6.89 17.29
N GLU A 531 7.86 7.08 17.71
CA GLU A 531 6.85 6.01 17.87
C GLU A 531 6.27 5.51 16.53
N GLY A 532 6.30 6.32 15.46
CA GLY A 532 5.86 5.94 14.11
C GLY A 532 6.89 5.13 13.29
N ASP A 533 7.95 4.62 13.94
CA ASP A 533 9.10 3.96 13.29
C ASP A 533 9.02 2.41 13.35
N ARG A 534 7.86 1.84 13.67
CA ARG A 534 7.67 0.37 13.80
C ARG A 534 6.91 -0.17 12.60
N ILE A 535 7.49 -1.19 11.93
CA ILE A 535 6.89 -1.85 10.77
C ILE A 535 6.02 -3.03 11.22
N GLY A 536 4.81 -3.12 10.68
CA GLY A 536 3.90 -4.25 10.95
C GLY A 536 3.39 -4.38 12.39
N GLU A 537 3.66 -3.42 13.28
CA GLU A 537 3.04 -3.39 14.61
C GLU A 537 1.54 -3.15 14.49
N GLY A 538 0.74 -3.83 15.32
CA GLY A 538 -0.72 -3.74 15.28
C GLY A 538 -1.36 -4.31 14.02
N ALA A 539 -0.60 -4.97 13.14
CA ALA A 539 -1.13 -5.43 11.85
C ALA A 539 -2.26 -6.45 12.01
N HIS A 540 -2.21 -7.28 13.05
CA HIS A 540 -3.26 -8.26 13.34
C HIS A 540 -4.55 -7.56 13.78
N GLU A 541 -4.42 -6.54 14.63
CA GLU A 541 -5.49 -5.70 15.16
C GLU A 541 -6.04 -4.69 14.13
N ARG A 542 -5.42 -4.59 12.94
CA ARG A 542 -5.99 -3.88 11.78
C ARG A 542 -6.69 -4.82 10.79
N SER A 543 -6.70 -6.12 11.08
CA SER A 543 -7.43 -7.09 10.25
C SER A 543 -8.93 -6.97 10.46
N TYR A 544 -9.70 -7.63 9.58
CA TYR A 544 -11.14 -7.40 9.45
C TYR A 544 -11.92 -7.39 10.76
N CYS A 545 -11.70 -8.38 11.64
CA CYS A 545 -12.52 -8.56 12.84
C CYS A 545 -12.29 -7.49 13.91
N TRP A 546 -11.17 -6.78 13.87
CA TRP A 546 -10.84 -5.72 14.84
C TRP A 546 -11.31 -4.34 14.39
N VAL A 547 -11.49 -4.15 13.08
CA VAL A 547 -12.00 -2.89 12.49
C VAL A 547 -13.46 -3.02 12.02
N ALA A 548 -14.12 -4.12 12.36
CA ALA A 548 -15.49 -4.39 11.95
C ALA A 548 -16.48 -3.43 12.64
N GLU A 549 -16.25 -3.12 13.92
CA GLU A 549 -17.09 -2.23 14.72
C GLU A 549 -17.20 -0.82 14.11
N GLU A 550 -16.08 -0.24 13.65
CA GLU A 550 -16.06 1.06 12.95
C GLU A 550 -16.99 1.10 11.72
N LYS A 551 -17.13 -0.04 11.03
CA LYS A 551 -18.04 -0.17 9.87
C LYS A 551 -19.48 -0.34 10.29
N TRP A 552 -19.72 -1.02 11.40
CA TRP A 552 -21.08 -1.22 11.90
C TRP A 552 -21.70 0.08 12.41
N GLU A 553 -20.92 0.96 13.06
CA GLU A 553 -21.37 2.27 13.51
C GLU A 553 -21.76 3.19 12.34
N THR A 554 -21.07 3.10 11.21
CA THR A 554 -21.37 3.89 10.01
C THR A 554 -22.65 3.44 9.32
N ASP A 555 -22.96 2.14 9.36
CA ASP A 555 -24.23 1.59 8.83
C ASP A 555 -25.44 1.94 9.72
N GLU A 556 -25.25 2.11 11.02
CA GLU A 556 -26.31 2.44 11.97
C GLU A 556 -26.71 3.93 11.94
N ASP A 557 -25.82 4.83 11.49
CA ASP A 557 -26.06 6.29 11.51
C ASP A 557 -26.86 6.84 10.32
N ASP A 558 -27.10 6.03 9.29
CA ASP A 558 -27.97 6.35 8.13
C ASP A 558 -29.47 6.05 8.39
N GLY A 559 -29.82 5.62 9.60
CA GLY A 559 -31.21 5.54 10.07
C GLY A 559 -31.78 6.90 10.47
N PRO A 560 -33.10 7.16 10.32
CA PRO A 560 -33.68 8.45 10.73
C PRO A 560 -33.54 8.62 12.24
N ARG A 561 -32.62 9.48 12.66
CA ARG A 561 -32.45 9.88 14.06
C ARG A 561 -33.70 10.62 14.54
N GLU A 562 -34.56 9.94 15.30
CA GLU A 562 -35.44 10.65 16.23
C GLU A 562 -34.56 11.27 17.33
N VAL A 563 -34.57 12.59 17.38
CA VAL A 563 -33.86 13.40 18.38
C VAL A 563 -34.45 13.08 19.76
N SER A 564 -33.81 12.19 20.50
CA SER A 564 -34.10 11.99 21.92
C SER A 564 -33.35 13.03 22.74
N VAL A 565 -34.13 13.96 23.28
CA VAL A 565 -33.69 15.00 24.22
C VAL A 565 -33.08 14.34 25.45
N TRP A 566 -31.83 14.69 25.74
CA TRP A 566 -31.11 14.35 26.95
C TRP A 566 -31.94 14.69 28.18
N ARG A 567 -32.42 13.66 28.90
CA ARG A 567 -32.99 13.81 30.25
C ARG A 567 -31.97 13.29 31.24
N GLY A 568 -31.16 14.21 31.78
CA GLY A 568 -30.30 13.91 32.91
C GLY A 568 -31.11 13.56 34.15
N SER A 569 -30.80 12.44 34.78
CA SER A 569 -31.20 12.14 36.16
C SER A 569 -29.93 11.76 36.93
N GLY A 570 -29.44 12.71 37.71
CA GLY A 570 -28.54 12.48 38.83
C GLY A 570 -29.32 12.60 40.14
N ALA A 571 -29.11 11.64 41.04
CA ALA A 571 -29.51 11.66 42.45
C ALA A 571 -28.59 10.65 43.17
N ALA A 572 -28.07 10.83 44.38
CA ALA A 572 -28.17 11.89 45.39
C ALA A 572 -27.08 11.66 46.47
N GLY A 573 -26.87 12.68 47.32
CA GLY A 573 -26.27 12.61 48.66
C GLY A 573 -25.14 13.63 48.82
N ASP A 574 -25.09 14.54 49.80
CA ASP A 574 -25.95 14.91 50.95
C ASP A 574 -25.42 16.27 51.48
N PHE A 575 -26.16 16.85 52.44
CA PHE A 575 -25.83 17.97 53.36
C PHE A 575 -26.27 19.42 53.02
N GLU A 576 -27.37 19.80 53.68
CA GLU A 576 -27.60 20.93 54.64
C GLU A 576 -27.24 22.37 54.22
N GLU A 577 -28.28 23.22 54.05
CA GLU A 577 -28.67 24.38 54.91
C GLU A 577 -27.68 25.56 54.85
N GLU A 578 -28.02 26.74 54.30
CA GLU A 578 -28.94 27.73 54.85
C GLU A 578 -29.28 28.85 53.83
N GLN A 579 -30.32 29.61 54.18
CA GLN A 579 -31.05 30.66 53.45
C GLN A 579 -30.23 31.87 52.96
N ILE A 580 -30.70 32.58 51.90
CA ILE A 580 -31.21 33.97 51.94
C ILE A 580 -31.55 34.51 50.52
N VAL A 581 -32.84 34.82 50.35
CA VAL A 581 -33.59 35.89 49.63
C VAL A 581 -32.94 36.72 48.47
N PRO A 582 -33.68 37.06 47.37
CA PRO A 582 -33.16 37.65 46.13
C PRO A 582 -33.32 39.19 46.05
N VAL A 583 -32.79 39.81 44.97
CA VAL A 583 -33.47 40.80 44.08
C VAL A 583 -32.51 41.78 43.33
N ASP A 584 -32.86 42.04 42.05
CA ASP A 584 -32.62 43.19 41.14
C ASP A 584 -31.38 43.35 40.20
N HIS A 585 -31.66 43.12 38.91
CA HIS A 585 -31.74 44.09 37.78
C HIS A 585 -30.65 45.14 37.47
N VAL A 586 -30.30 45.16 36.15
CA VAL A 586 -30.14 46.33 35.23
C VAL A 586 -28.72 46.81 34.83
N SER A 587 -28.44 46.53 33.53
CA SER A 587 -27.93 47.37 32.43
C SER A 587 -26.49 47.94 32.33
N GLN A 588 -25.84 47.49 31.25
CA GLN A 588 -25.01 48.16 30.22
C GLN A 588 -24.10 49.36 30.54
N PRO A 589 -22.89 49.38 29.94
CA PRO A 589 -22.21 50.61 29.58
C PRO A 589 -21.96 50.77 28.06
N PRO A 590 -21.73 52.00 27.56
CA PRO A 590 -21.60 52.30 26.14
C PRO A 590 -20.15 52.41 25.64
N ILE A 591 -20.06 52.45 24.31
CA ILE A 591 -18.88 52.54 23.44
C ILE A 591 -18.55 54.00 23.13
N MET A 592 -17.25 54.36 23.04
CA MET A 592 -16.73 55.26 22.00
C MET A 592 -15.19 55.33 21.95
N THR A 593 -14.64 55.21 20.74
CA THR A 593 -13.29 55.60 20.27
C THR A 593 -13.28 57.10 19.88
N PRO A 594 -12.20 57.75 19.36
CA PRO A 594 -10.82 57.33 19.03
C PRO A 594 -9.66 58.31 19.44
N LYS A 595 -8.43 57.80 19.26
CA LYS A 595 -7.09 58.44 19.03
C LYS A 595 -6.92 59.97 19.19
N LEU A 596 -5.89 60.37 19.94
CA LEU A 596 -4.84 61.28 19.44
C LEU A 596 -3.53 61.13 20.24
N GLN A 597 -2.45 61.59 19.63
CA GLN A 597 -1.05 61.26 19.87
C GLN A 597 -0.31 62.46 20.49
N VAL A 598 0.84 62.18 21.11
CA VAL A 598 2.04 63.05 21.26
C VAL A 598 2.26 63.84 22.57
N ALA A 599 3.47 63.60 23.09
CA ALA A 599 4.43 64.47 23.81
C ALA A 599 4.39 64.61 25.33
N GLY A 600 5.56 64.31 25.92
CA GLY A 600 6.22 65.22 26.86
C GLY A 600 6.48 64.61 28.23
N GLY A 601 7.74 64.23 28.49
CA GLY A 601 8.26 63.94 29.83
C GLY A 601 8.26 65.18 30.75
N PRO A 602 8.85 65.08 31.95
CA PRO A 602 10.20 64.55 32.20
C PRO A 602 10.25 63.19 32.89
#